data_AF-A0A945NF03-F1
#
_entry.id   AF-A0A945NF03-F1
#
_cell.length_a   1.000
_cell.length_b   1.000
_cell.length_c   1.000
_cell.angle_alpha   90.00
_cell.angle_beta   90.00
_cell.angle_gamma   90.00
#
_symmetry.space_group_name_H-M   'P 1'
#
loop_
_entity.id
_entity.type
_entity.pdbx_description
1 polymer ?
#
loop_
_entity_poly.entity_id
_entity_poly.type
_entity_poly.pdbx_seq_one_letter_code
_entity_poly.pdbx_strand_id
1 'polypeptide(L)'
;MNKVFFISFLLSSVFAKELYLTRSGNIDFFSSTPIEDIKAINKQVSCVLDRNNGQFAFQVPIKAFTFKNALMQEHFNESYLESDVYPKAVFKGKVLGWNNIELSKDSLEVFIEGDLTMHGETNQIKQSGAMWLSSGSIRGECVFNVNLVDYNVKVPKIVRENIAEIIKVNVSVELKKK
;
A
#
# COMPACT_ATOMS: atom_id res chain seq x y z
N MET A 1 -51.02 34.40 -25.16
CA MET A 1 -51.13 32.96 -24.83
C MET A 1 -49.75 32.45 -24.46
N ASN A 2 -49.50 32.29 -23.17
CA ASN A 2 -48.17 32.03 -22.61
C ASN A 2 -47.81 30.55 -22.79
N LYS A 3 -46.69 30.28 -23.47
CA LYS A 3 -46.11 28.93 -23.56
C LYS A 3 -45.36 28.64 -22.25
N VAL A 4 -45.93 27.79 -21.41
CA VAL A 4 -45.26 27.27 -20.20
C VAL A 4 -44.21 26.26 -20.63
N PHE A 5 -42.94 26.55 -20.35
CA PHE A 5 -41.82 25.63 -20.54
C PHE A 5 -41.71 24.73 -19.30
N PHE A 6 -41.95 23.43 -19.45
CA PHE A 6 -41.77 22.45 -18.38
C PHE A 6 -40.32 21.96 -18.41
N ILE A 7 -39.47 22.50 -17.51
CA ILE A 7 -38.11 21.99 -17.31
C ILE A 7 -38.21 20.75 -16.41
N SER A 8 -38.07 19.56 -17.00
CA SER A 8 -37.90 18.31 -16.26
C SER A 8 -36.50 18.29 -15.64
N PHE A 9 -36.44 18.45 -14.31
CA PHE A 9 -35.21 18.29 -13.54
C PHE A 9 -34.96 16.78 -13.36
N LEU A 10 -34.14 16.20 -14.23
CA LEU A 10 -33.60 14.85 -14.06
C LEU A 10 -32.73 14.83 -12.80
N LEU A 11 -33.26 14.29 -11.69
CA LEU A 11 -32.46 13.91 -10.53
C LEU A 11 -31.54 12.75 -10.93
N SER A 12 -30.35 13.06 -11.40
CA SER A 12 -29.26 12.10 -11.42
C SER A 12 -28.81 11.87 -9.97
N SER A 13 -29.18 10.74 -9.39
CA SER A 13 -28.69 10.30 -8.09
C SER A 13 -27.16 10.19 -8.14
N VAL A 14 -26.46 11.21 -7.63
CA VAL A 14 -25.01 11.15 -7.45
C VAL A 14 -24.77 10.18 -6.30
N PHE A 15 -24.46 8.92 -6.61
CA PHE A 15 -23.94 8.00 -5.60
C PHE A 15 -22.61 8.58 -5.09
N ALA A 16 -22.64 9.13 -3.88
CA ALA A 16 -21.44 9.63 -3.24
C ALA A 16 -20.46 8.47 -3.00
N LYS A 17 -19.21 8.64 -3.41
CA LYS A 17 -18.15 7.66 -3.17
C LYS A 17 -17.85 7.65 -1.67
N GLU A 18 -18.10 6.54 -0.99
CA GLU A 18 -17.79 6.41 0.43
C GLU A 18 -16.31 6.07 0.59
N LEU A 19 -15.49 7.10 0.77
CA LEU A 19 -14.04 6.97 0.84
C LEU A 19 -13.55 6.91 2.29
N TYR A 20 -12.66 5.97 2.53
CA TYR A 20 -11.86 5.87 3.75
C TYR A 20 -10.39 6.12 3.39
N LEU A 21 -9.66 6.90 4.19
CA LEU A 21 -8.29 7.27 3.88
C LEU A 21 -7.39 7.41 5.10
N THR A 22 -6.09 7.30 4.86
CA THR A 22 -5.03 7.69 5.78
C THR A 22 -3.84 8.27 5.02
N ARG A 23 -3.03 9.06 5.72
CA ARG A 23 -1.70 9.52 5.26
C ARG A 23 -0.58 9.08 6.21
N SER A 24 -0.94 8.36 7.26
CA SER A 24 -0.06 7.95 8.36
C SER A 24 -0.09 6.44 8.57
N GLY A 25 -0.15 5.68 7.47
CA GLY A 25 0.05 4.24 7.50
C GLY A 25 1.49 3.88 7.86
N ASN A 26 1.68 2.67 8.38
CA ASN A 26 2.99 2.14 8.74
C ASN A 26 3.37 1.01 7.78
N ILE A 27 4.58 1.09 7.23
CA ILE A 27 5.25 -0.02 6.57
C ILE A 27 6.59 -0.25 7.26
N ASP A 28 6.91 -1.49 7.56
CA ASP A 28 8.21 -1.89 8.05
C ASP A 28 8.69 -3.18 7.39
N PHE A 29 10.00 -3.33 7.30
CA PHE A 29 10.61 -4.58 6.91
C PHE A 29 11.85 -4.84 7.74
N PHE A 30 12.13 -6.12 7.92
CA PHE A 30 13.30 -6.62 8.63
C PHE A 30 13.92 -7.77 7.85
N SER A 31 15.22 -7.69 7.64
CA SER A 31 16.05 -8.75 7.08
C SER A 31 17.25 -8.94 8.01
N SER A 32 17.52 -10.18 8.40
CA SER A 32 18.69 -10.51 9.21
C SER A 32 19.58 -11.47 8.42
N THR A 33 20.86 -11.15 8.39
CA THR A 33 21.90 -12.02 7.84
C THR A 33 22.98 -12.23 8.90
N PRO A 34 23.89 -13.21 8.76
CA PRO A 34 24.99 -13.39 9.71
C PRO A 34 25.88 -12.14 9.88
N ILE A 35 25.85 -11.23 8.91
CA ILE A 35 26.71 -10.04 8.84
C ILE A 35 25.98 -8.78 9.31
N GLU A 36 24.75 -8.55 8.85
CA GLU A 36 24.02 -7.32 9.16
C GLU A 36 22.50 -7.51 9.23
N ASP A 37 21.89 -6.82 10.18
CA ASP A 37 20.45 -6.64 10.31
C ASP A 37 20.01 -5.36 9.62
N ILE A 38 19.09 -5.47 8.66
CA ILE A 38 18.47 -4.35 7.97
C ILE A 38 17.06 -4.19 8.53
N LYS A 39 16.79 -3.02 9.11
CA LYS A 39 15.45 -2.61 9.56
C LYS A 39 15.11 -1.24 9.00
N ALA A 40 13.94 -1.13 8.40
CA ALA A 40 13.41 0.14 7.92
C ALA A 40 11.95 0.32 8.33
N ILE A 41 11.57 1.57 8.60
CA ILE A 41 10.19 1.95 8.94
C ILE A 41 9.78 3.17 8.13
N ASN A 42 8.57 3.17 7.58
CA ASN A 42 7.96 4.32 6.92
C ASN A 42 6.57 4.56 7.50
N LYS A 43 6.36 5.73 8.10
CA LYS A 43 5.08 6.15 8.70
C LYS A 43 4.30 7.17 7.85
N GLN A 44 4.76 7.43 6.63
CA GLN A 44 4.20 8.42 5.70
C GLN A 44 3.47 7.73 4.54
N VAL A 45 2.78 6.63 4.84
CA VAL A 45 2.09 5.81 3.85
C VAL A 45 0.67 6.32 3.67
N SER A 46 0.32 6.64 2.43
CA SER A 46 -1.05 7.02 2.09
C SER A 46 -1.82 5.82 1.60
N CYS A 47 -3.06 5.67 2.07
CA CYS A 47 -3.98 4.66 1.58
C CYS A 47 -5.37 5.27 1.40
N VAL A 48 -6.05 4.90 0.33
CA VAL A 48 -7.45 5.24 0.09
C VAL A 48 -8.21 3.97 -0.27
N LEU A 49 -9.35 3.75 0.36
CA LEU A 49 -10.28 2.64 0.12
C LEU A 49 -11.64 3.23 -0.28
N ASP A 50 -12.20 2.72 -1.37
CA ASP A 50 -13.60 2.91 -1.74
C ASP A 50 -14.46 1.81 -1.09
N ARG A 51 -15.24 2.19 -0.08
CA ARG A 51 -16.12 1.29 0.66
C ARG A 51 -17.20 0.67 -0.23
N ASN A 52 -17.54 1.30 -1.36
CA ASN A 52 -18.62 0.83 -2.22
C ASN A 52 -18.24 -0.43 -3.02
N ASN A 53 -16.96 -0.60 -3.37
CA ASN A 53 -16.52 -1.66 -4.29
C ASN A 53 -15.22 -2.36 -3.85
N GLY A 54 -14.62 -1.96 -2.72
CA GLY A 54 -13.42 -2.57 -2.18
C GLY A 54 -12.14 -2.23 -2.94
N GLN A 55 -12.18 -1.28 -3.88
CA GLN A 55 -10.98 -0.78 -4.56
C GLN A 55 -10.16 0.08 -3.62
N PHE A 56 -8.85 -0.09 -3.63
CA PHE A 56 -7.96 0.71 -2.83
C PHE A 56 -6.63 0.97 -3.54
N ALA A 57 -5.92 1.98 -3.05
CA ALA A 57 -4.58 2.29 -3.51
C ALA A 57 -3.69 2.71 -2.35
N PHE A 58 -2.45 2.24 -2.37
CA PHE A 58 -1.36 2.70 -1.52
C PHE A 58 -0.38 3.57 -2.30
N GLN A 59 0.20 4.57 -1.62
CA GLN A 59 1.36 5.29 -2.11
C GLN A 59 2.38 5.43 -0.97
N VAL A 60 3.61 5.04 -1.26
CA VAL A 60 4.72 4.98 -0.30
C VAL A 60 5.87 5.83 -0.82
N PRO A 61 6.18 6.98 -0.20
CA PRO A 61 7.37 7.75 -0.54
C PRO A 61 8.63 6.96 -0.11
N ILE A 62 9.51 6.63 -1.05
CA ILE A 62 10.69 5.78 -0.77
C ILE A 62 11.67 6.48 0.18
N LYS A 63 11.92 7.78 -0.02
CA LYS A 63 12.81 8.57 0.86
C LYS A 63 12.29 8.74 2.30
N ALA A 64 11.04 8.36 2.58
CA ALA A 64 10.46 8.44 3.93
C ALA A 64 10.75 7.21 4.81
N PHE A 65 11.42 6.18 4.29
CA PHE A 65 11.94 5.09 5.11
C PHE A 65 13.09 5.59 6.00
N THR A 66 13.00 5.30 7.29
CA THR A 66 14.05 5.56 8.26
C THR A 66 14.78 4.27 8.62
N PHE A 67 16.10 4.34 8.68
CA PHE A 67 16.99 3.22 8.98
C PHE A 67 17.77 3.48 10.28
N LYS A 68 18.47 2.45 10.77
CA LYS A 68 19.29 2.54 11.99
C LYS A 68 20.46 3.53 11.85
N ASN A 69 21.06 3.64 10.67
CA ASN A 69 22.11 4.61 10.39
C ASN A 69 21.91 5.27 9.02
N ALA A 70 22.55 6.42 8.82
CA ALA A 70 22.40 7.22 7.62
C ALA A 70 22.97 6.53 6.37
N LEU A 71 24.07 5.79 6.50
CA LEU A 71 24.73 5.12 5.37
C LEU A 71 23.85 4.01 4.76
N MET A 72 23.16 3.22 5.59
CA MET A 72 22.15 2.26 5.11
C MET A 72 21.04 2.96 4.32
N GLN A 73 20.58 4.09 4.82
CA GLN A 73 19.54 4.88 4.16
C GLN A 73 20.04 5.45 2.83
N GLU A 74 21.29 5.89 2.76
CA GLU A 74 21.94 6.36 1.53
C GLU A 74 22.02 5.22 0.50
N HIS A 75 22.56 4.05 0.87
CA HIS A 75 22.60 2.89 -0.02
C HIS A 75 21.21 2.42 -0.46
N PHE A 76 20.23 2.41 0.45
CA PHE A 76 18.83 2.14 0.11
C PHE A 76 18.30 3.07 -0.97
N ASN A 77 18.53 4.37 -0.83
CA ASN A 77 17.99 5.37 -1.75
C ASN A 77 18.77 5.45 -3.07
N GLU A 78 20.10 5.38 -3.03
CA GLU A 78 20.94 5.62 -4.21
C GLU A 78 21.26 4.32 -4.96
N SER A 79 21.67 3.27 -4.25
CA SER A 79 22.20 2.05 -4.86
C SER A 79 21.13 1.00 -5.18
N TYR A 80 20.01 1.00 -4.45
CA TYR A 80 19.01 -0.07 -4.55
C TYR A 80 17.67 0.41 -5.13
N LEU A 81 17.06 1.45 -4.57
CA LEU A 81 15.72 1.89 -4.97
C LEU A 81 15.75 3.14 -5.88
N GLU A 82 16.94 3.69 -6.15
CA GLU A 82 17.16 4.85 -7.02
C GLU A 82 16.09 5.94 -6.82
N SER A 83 15.88 6.36 -5.58
CA SER A 83 14.65 7.06 -5.15
C SER A 83 14.54 8.50 -5.65
N ASP A 84 15.58 9.05 -6.28
CA ASP A 84 15.48 10.28 -7.08
C ASP A 84 14.82 10.05 -8.45
N VAL A 85 14.95 8.84 -9.01
CA VAL A 85 14.31 8.41 -10.26
C VAL A 85 12.93 7.80 -9.97
N TYR A 86 12.85 6.94 -8.94
CA TYR A 86 11.63 6.25 -8.53
C TYR A 86 11.21 6.66 -7.10
N PRO A 87 10.65 7.87 -6.92
CA PRO A 87 10.43 8.45 -5.58
C PRO A 87 9.35 7.76 -4.76
N LYS A 88 8.56 6.88 -5.37
CA LYS A 88 7.44 6.22 -4.72
C LYS A 88 7.20 4.80 -5.23
N ALA A 89 6.77 3.93 -4.32
CA ALA A 89 6.07 2.70 -4.65
C ALA A 89 4.56 2.92 -4.56
N VAL A 90 3.80 2.21 -5.39
CA VAL A 90 2.35 2.34 -5.49
C VAL A 90 1.75 0.94 -5.59
N PHE A 91 0.70 0.67 -4.82
CA PHE A 91 -0.16 -0.49 -5.05
C PHE A 91 -1.53 0.00 -5.47
N LYS A 92 -2.14 -0.59 -6.50
CA LYS A 92 -3.53 -0.34 -6.89
C LYS A 92 -4.24 -1.67 -7.05
N GLY A 93 -5.31 -1.86 -6.31
CA GLY A 93 -5.99 -3.14 -6.32
C GLY A 93 -7.37 -3.10 -5.70
N LYS A 94 -7.86 -4.27 -5.34
CA LYS A 94 -9.16 -4.46 -4.71
C LYS A 94 -9.11 -5.60 -3.71
N VAL A 95 -10.01 -5.55 -2.74
CA VAL A 95 -10.32 -6.69 -1.88
C VAL A 95 -11.22 -7.64 -2.66
N LEU A 96 -10.82 -8.91 -2.75
CA LEU A 96 -11.57 -9.95 -3.42
C LEU A 96 -12.83 -10.30 -2.63
N GLY A 97 -13.94 -10.47 -3.34
CA GLY A 97 -15.22 -10.82 -2.72
C GLY A 97 -15.82 -9.71 -1.85
N TRP A 98 -15.45 -8.45 -2.06
CA TRP A 98 -15.88 -7.30 -1.23
C TRP A 98 -17.38 -7.25 -0.93
N ASN A 99 -18.24 -7.53 -1.91
CA ASN A 99 -19.69 -7.50 -1.73
C ASN A 99 -20.23 -8.55 -0.74
N ASN A 100 -19.42 -9.56 -0.40
CA ASN A 100 -19.76 -10.62 0.55
C ASN A 100 -19.05 -10.44 1.89
N ILE A 101 -18.33 -9.33 2.09
CA ILE A 101 -17.57 -9.04 3.30
C ILE A 101 -18.38 -8.13 4.21
N GLU A 102 -18.62 -8.59 5.44
CA GLU A 102 -19.17 -7.77 6.52
C GLU A 102 -18.08 -7.49 7.56
N LEU A 103 -17.54 -6.27 7.54
CA LEU A 103 -16.53 -5.87 8.52
C LEU A 103 -17.17 -5.69 9.90
N SER A 104 -16.63 -6.36 10.91
CA SER A 104 -17.02 -6.23 12.32
C SER A 104 -15.84 -5.73 13.15
N LYS A 105 -15.95 -5.75 14.49
CA LYS A 105 -14.81 -5.44 15.37
C LYS A 105 -13.76 -6.54 15.39
N ASP A 106 -14.13 -7.75 14.96
CA ASP A 106 -13.24 -8.90 14.90
C ASP A 106 -12.42 -8.88 13.61
N SER A 107 -11.19 -9.40 13.70
CA SER A 107 -10.30 -9.51 12.55
C SER A 107 -10.86 -10.51 11.54
N LEU A 108 -11.04 -10.07 10.30
CA LEU A 108 -11.45 -10.91 9.18
C LEU A 108 -10.29 -11.08 8.20
N GLU A 109 -9.95 -12.32 7.86
CA GLU A 109 -9.02 -12.61 6.78
C GLU A 109 -9.64 -12.21 5.43
N VAL A 110 -8.86 -11.49 4.63
CA VAL A 110 -9.24 -11.03 3.29
C VAL A 110 -8.14 -11.34 2.29
N PHE A 111 -8.51 -11.49 1.02
CA PHE A 111 -7.55 -11.58 -0.07
C PHE A 111 -7.59 -10.30 -0.90
N ILE A 112 -6.43 -9.77 -1.22
CA ILE A 112 -6.27 -8.62 -2.10
C ILE A 112 -5.62 -9.05 -3.42
N GLU A 113 -6.00 -8.40 -4.51
CA GLU A 113 -5.29 -8.52 -5.79
C GLU A 113 -5.09 -7.14 -6.41
N GLY A 114 -3.97 -6.95 -7.10
CA GLY A 114 -3.69 -5.69 -7.77
C GLY A 114 -2.25 -5.59 -8.28
N ASP A 115 -1.93 -4.41 -8.77
CA ASP A 115 -0.64 -4.07 -9.35
C ASP A 115 0.22 -3.37 -8.31
N LEU A 116 1.38 -3.96 -8.00
CA LEU A 116 2.44 -3.32 -7.24
C LEU A 116 3.45 -2.74 -8.23
N THR A 117 3.60 -1.42 -8.21
CA THR A 117 4.65 -0.70 -8.92
C THR A 117 5.74 -0.27 -7.94
N MET A 118 6.97 -0.71 -8.17
CA MET A 118 8.15 -0.33 -7.39
C MET A 118 9.37 -0.32 -8.31
N HIS A 119 10.23 0.70 -8.16
CA HIS A 119 11.48 0.81 -8.92
C HIS A 119 11.29 0.69 -10.45
N GLY A 120 10.25 1.36 -10.98
CA GLY A 120 9.91 1.39 -12.40
C GLY A 120 9.15 0.17 -12.92
N GLU A 121 9.18 -0.95 -12.21
CA GLU A 121 8.53 -2.19 -12.61
C GLU A 121 7.16 -2.36 -11.97
N THR A 122 6.24 -3.02 -12.69
CA THR A 122 4.88 -3.30 -12.21
C THR A 122 4.59 -4.78 -12.32
N ASN A 123 4.22 -5.39 -11.19
CA ASN A 123 3.86 -6.80 -11.11
C ASN A 123 2.47 -6.96 -10.49
N GLN A 124 1.70 -7.87 -11.06
CA GLN A 124 0.42 -8.27 -10.49
C GLN A 124 0.67 -9.22 -9.31
N ILE A 125 0.09 -8.91 -8.16
CA ILE A 125 0.24 -9.70 -6.95
C ILE A 125 -1.12 -10.01 -6.32
N LYS A 126 -1.17 -11.15 -5.63
CA LYS A 126 -2.32 -11.57 -4.82
C LYS A 126 -1.81 -11.97 -3.45
N GLN A 127 -2.44 -11.45 -2.39
CA GLN A 127 -1.97 -11.67 -1.03
C GLN A 127 -3.11 -11.73 -0.02
N SER A 128 -2.92 -12.47 1.07
CA SER A 128 -3.83 -12.45 2.21
C SER A 128 -3.47 -11.34 3.20
N GLY A 129 -4.49 -10.79 3.84
CA GLY A 129 -4.37 -9.78 4.89
C GLY A 129 -5.53 -9.89 5.86
N ALA A 130 -5.62 -8.96 6.79
CA ALA A 130 -6.66 -8.87 7.78
C ALA A 130 -7.32 -7.49 7.75
N MET A 131 -8.64 -7.43 7.93
CA MET A 131 -9.40 -6.18 8.02
C MET A 131 -10.44 -6.23 9.14
N TRP A 132 -10.63 -5.10 9.83
CA TRP A 132 -11.65 -4.97 10.88
C TRP A 132 -12.05 -3.51 11.11
N LEU A 133 -13.15 -3.30 11.81
CA LEU A 133 -13.60 -2.01 12.31
C LEU A 133 -12.99 -1.72 13.68
N SER A 134 -12.43 -0.52 13.84
CA SER A 134 -11.95 -0.04 15.12
C SER A 134 -12.37 1.40 15.31
N SER A 135 -13.26 1.66 16.27
CA SER A 135 -13.69 3.02 16.64
C SER A 135 -14.17 3.90 15.47
N GLY A 136 -14.90 3.30 14.51
CA GLY A 136 -15.39 4.01 13.31
C GLY A 136 -14.37 4.14 12.16
N SER A 137 -13.13 3.72 12.38
CA SER A 137 -12.10 3.53 11.35
C SER A 137 -12.13 2.09 10.80
N ILE A 138 -11.60 1.91 9.60
CA ILE A 138 -11.27 0.58 9.05
C ILE A 138 -9.78 0.36 9.26
N ARG A 139 -9.41 -0.73 9.92
CA ARG A 139 -8.01 -1.17 10.03
C ARG A 139 -7.71 -2.27 9.03
N GLY A 140 -6.47 -2.28 8.55
CA GLY A 140 -5.99 -3.28 7.61
C GLY A 140 -4.54 -3.63 7.89
N GLU A 141 -4.23 -4.91 7.86
CA GLU A 141 -2.87 -5.44 7.97
C GLU A 141 -2.59 -6.43 6.85
N CYS A 142 -1.37 -6.40 6.31
CA CYS A 142 -0.94 -7.30 5.25
C CYS A 142 0.56 -7.48 5.32
N VAL A 143 1.04 -8.65 4.92
CA VAL A 143 2.47 -8.92 4.73
C VAL A 143 2.71 -9.14 3.25
N PHE A 144 3.59 -8.38 2.62
CA PHE A 144 4.04 -8.62 1.25
C PHE A 144 5.39 -9.33 1.26
N ASN A 145 5.56 -10.34 0.41
CA ASN A 145 6.87 -10.92 0.13
C ASN A 145 7.35 -10.33 -1.19
N VAL A 146 8.31 -9.42 -1.13
CA VAL A 146 8.83 -8.68 -2.28
C VAL A 146 10.13 -9.32 -2.72
N ASN A 147 10.12 -9.99 -3.86
CA ASN A 147 11.33 -10.50 -4.49
C ASN A 147 12.03 -9.36 -5.24
N LEU A 148 13.27 -9.01 -4.86
CA LEU A 148 13.95 -7.82 -5.35
C LEU A 148 14.15 -7.83 -6.88
N VAL A 149 14.39 -9.00 -7.46
CA VAL A 149 14.63 -9.13 -8.90
C VAL A 149 13.38 -8.87 -9.74
N ASP A 150 12.18 -9.11 -9.20
CA ASP A 150 10.91 -8.85 -9.90
C ASP A 150 10.72 -7.35 -10.15
N TYR A 151 11.41 -6.51 -9.38
CA TYR A 151 11.35 -5.04 -9.47
C TYR A 151 12.64 -4.41 -9.96
N ASN A 152 13.51 -5.18 -10.62
CA ASN A 152 14.80 -4.72 -11.13
C ASN A 152 15.73 -4.08 -10.06
N VAL A 153 15.54 -4.42 -8.78
CA VAL A 153 16.42 -3.97 -7.70
C VAL A 153 17.67 -4.86 -7.70
N LYS A 154 18.81 -4.28 -8.07
CA LYS A 154 20.07 -5.04 -8.23
C LYS A 154 20.86 -5.06 -6.92
N VAL A 155 21.13 -6.25 -6.40
CA VAL A 155 22.05 -6.45 -5.28
C VAL A 155 23.44 -6.85 -5.82
N PRO A 156 24.49 -6.04 -5.59
CA PRO A 156 25.85 -6.38 -6.02
C PRO A 156 26.32 -7.71 -5.41
N LYS A 157 27.07 -8.50 -6.18
CA LYS A 157 27.53 -9.85 -5.75
C LYS A 157 28.30 -9.83 -4.43
N ILE A 158 29.09 -8.78 -4.19
CA ILE A 158 29.95 -8.64 -3.00
C ILE A 158 29.16 -8.49 -1.69
N VAL A 159 27.90 -8.05 -1.75
CA VAL A 159 27.04 -7.86 -0.55
C VAL A 159 25.80 -8.75 -0.58
N ARG A 160 25.72 -9.72 -1.50
CA ARG A 160 24.54 -10.58 -1.65
C ARG A 160 24.27 -11.43 -0.40
N GLU A 161 25.31 -11.86 0.30
CA GLU A 161 25.16 -12.59 1.57
C GLU A 161 24.58 -11.71 2.71
N ASN A 162 24.56 -10.39 2.52
CA ASN A 162 24.08 -9.43 3.52
C ASN A 162 22.62 -9.00 3.28
N ILE A 163 22.03 -9.36 2.13
CA ILE A 163 20.70 -8.90 1.72
C ILE A 163 19.87 -10.09 1.23
N ALA A 164 18.75 -10.33 1.90
CA ALA A 164 17.82 -11.38 1.48
C ALA A 164 17.21 -11.06 0.09
N GLU A 165 17.06 -12.09 -0.74
CA GLU A 165 16.46 -11.96 -2.08
C GLU A 165 14.96 -11.60 -2.00
N ILE A 166 14.27 -12.11 -0.99
CA ILE A 166 12.86 -11.84 -0.70
C ILE A 166 12.78 -11.05 0.60
N ILE A 167 12.21 -9.85 0.52
CA ILE A 167 11.98 -8.98 1.66
C ILE A 167 10.54 -9.12 2.13
N LYS A 168 10.36 -9.48 3.41
CA LYS A 168 9.07 -9.51 4.08
C LYS A 168 8.71 -8.09 4.54
N VAL A 169 7.66 -7.52 3.97
CA VAL A 169 7.20 -6.16 4.19
C VAL A 169 5.86 -6.18 4.92
N ASN A 170 5.84 -5.73 6.18
CA ASN A 170 4.62 -5.60 6.96
C ASN A 170 3.97 -4.24 6.66
N VAL A 171 2.65 -4.25 6.50
CA VAL A 171 1.83 -3.06 6.23
C VAL A 171 0.72 -3.02 7.27
N SER A 172 0.51 -1.85 7.89
CA SER A 172 -0.61 -1.60 8.80
C SER A 172 -1.18 -0.20 8.56
N VAL A 173 -2.50 -0.12 8.45
CA VAL A 173 -3.22 1.14 8.24
C VAL A 173 -4.45 1.24 9.12
N GLU A 174 -4.76 2.48 9.51
CA GLU A 174 -6.06 2.86 10.06
C GLU A 174 -6.65 3.96 9.17
N LEU A 175 -7.72 3.63 8.46
CA LEU A 175 -8.41 4.47 7.51
C LEU A 175 -9.63 5.12 8.17
N LYS A 176 -9.73 6.44 8.07
CA LYS A 176 -10.87 7.23 8.56
C LYS A 176 -11.76 7.63 7.39
N LYS A 177 -13.07 7.70 7.63
CA LYS A 177 -14.03 8.20 6.64
C LYS A 177 -13.66 9.64 6.26
N LYS A 178 -13.67 9.93 4.95
CA LYS A 178 -13.41 11.27 4.40
C LYS A 178 -14.61 12.19 4.57
#